data_AF-A0A0F2QY84-F1
#
_entry.id   AF-A0A0F2QY84-F1
#
_cell.length_a   1.000
_cell.length_b   1.000
_cell.length_c   1.000
_cell.angle_alpha   90.00
_cell.angle_beta   90.00
_cell.angle_gamma   90.00
#
_symmetry.space_group_name_H-M   'P 1'
#
loop_
_entity.id
_entity.type
_entity.pdbx_description
1 polymer ?
#
loop_
_entity_poly.entity_id
_entity_poly.type
_entity_poly.pdbx_seq_one_letter_code
_entity_poly.pdbx_strand_id
1 'polypeptide(L)'
;MLEKNPFLWIIASAFVGAFVIHPFIMILAEVMVPVAHGADTDPKFWESIQMAFSFSMLPWTFGFATMGGFTGWILFRMQSALTEEKKLQGAMELAGAACHELNQPMQVILNCAEIMSSQLREQDDLRLYADEMISQILRMDKILKKTTRITKYRTVKYVKGRIIDIDKASDSDLMI
;
A
#
# COMPACT_ATOMS: atom_id res chain seq x y z
N MET A 1 11.34 -6.76 8.71
CA MET A 1 11.29 -5.63 9.69
C MET A 1 11.88 -4.34 9.13
N LEU A 2 12.90 -4.39 8.28
CA LEU A 2 13.56 -3.21 7.67
C LEU A 2 12.65 -2.35 6.77
N GLU A 3 11.70 -2.94 6.03
CA GLU A 3 10.85 -2.20 5.09
C GLU A 3 9.91 -1.18 5.74
N LYS A 4 9.57 -1.34 7.03
CA LYS A 4 8.52 -0.52 7.67
C LYS A 4 9.04 0.78 8.29
N ASN A 5 10.35 0.99 8.37
CA ASN A 5 10.90 2.16 9.02
C ASN A 5 11.99 2.84 8.16
N PRO A 6 11.68 3.99 7.53
CA PRO A 6 12.65 4.71 6.71
C PRO A 6 13.88 5.18 7.50
N PHE A 7 13.80 5.34 8.83
CA PHE A 7 14.98 5.64 9.66
C PHE A 7 16.01 4.51 9.66
N LEU A 8 15.59 3.24 9.53
CA LEU A 8 16.54 2.12 9.46
C LEU A 8 17.34 2.15 8.14
N TRP A 9 16.76 2.63 7.05
CA TRP A 9 17.48 2.81 5.79
C TRP A 9 18.53 3.94 5.87
N ILE A 10 18.23 5.02 6.59
CA ILE A 10 19.20 6.09 6.89
C ILE A 10 20.38 5.54 7.71
N ILE A 11 20.08 4.79 8.76
CA ILE A 11 21.12 4.22 9.63
C ILE A 11 21.95 3.19 8.86
N ALA A 12 21.31 2.34 8.05
CA ALA A 12 21.99 1.35 7.23
C ALA A 12 22.90 2.01 6.17
N SER A 13 22.44 3.04 5.47
CA SER A 13 23.26 3.73 4.47
C SER A 13 24.40 4.54 5.11
N ALA A 14 24.15 5.17 6.26
CA ALA A 14 25.19 5.82 7.05
C ALA A 14 26.24 4.81 7.55
N PHE A 15 25.81 3.62 7.99
CA PHE A 15 26.71 2.56 8.43
C PHE A 15 27.58 2.05 7.27
N VAL A 16 26.98 1.77 6.11
CA VAL A 16 27.74 1.34 4.92
C VAL A 16 28.71 2.44 4.45
N GLY A 17 28.29 3.70 4.45
CA GLY A 17 29.15 4.83 4.11
C GLY A 17 30.34 4.97 5.06
N ALA A 18 30.11 4.91 6.37
CA ALA A 18 31.12 5.13 7.39
C ALA A 18 32.04 3.92 7.64
N PHE A 19 31.55 2.69 7.50
CA PHE A 19 32.29 1.48 7.88
C PHE A 19 32.73 0.60 6.70
N VAL A 20 32.24 0.84 5.49
CA VAL A 20 32.67 0.08 4.30
C VAL A 20 33.39 1.00 3.32
N ILE A 21 32.75 2.10 2.92
CA ILE A 21 33.31 2.99 1.89
C ILE A 21 34.46 3.84 2.46
N HIS A 22 34.30 4.44 3.63
CA HIS A 22 35.33 5.28 4.26
C HIS A 22 36.65 4.54 4.52
N PRO A 23 36.70 3.38 5.23
CA PRO A 23 37.96 2.68 5.45
C PRO A 23 38.60 2.16 4.16
N PHE A 24 37.81 1.75 3.16
CA PHE A 24 38.34 1.36 1.86
C PHE A 24 39.08 2.51 1.15
N ILE A 25 38.50 3.71 1.18
CA ILE A 25 39.12 4.90 0.57
C ILE A 25 40.37 5.33 1.35
N MET A 26 40.35 5.26 2.68
CA MET A 26 41.54 5.56 3.51
C MET A 26 42.71 4.62 3.20
N ILE A 27 42.44 3.31 3.08
CA ILE A 27 43.46 2.32 2.69
C ILE A 27 43.98 2.61 1.28
N LEU A 28 43.10 2.96 0.34
CA LEU A 28 43.50 3.31 -1.03
C LEU A 28 44.39 4.56 -1.06
N ALA A 29 44.06 5.57 -0.26
CA ALA A 29 44.87 6.77 -0.09
C ALA A 29 46.24 6.42 0.52
N GLU A 30 46.30 5.63 1.59
CA GLU A 30 47.55 5.17 2.21
C GLU A 30 48.42 4.34 1.25
N VAL A 31 47.84 3.53 0.37
CA VAL A 31 48.59 2.76 -0.64
C VAL A 31 49.13 3.65 -1.77
N MET A 32 48.40 4.71 -2.14
CA MET A 32 48.81 5.67 -3.17
C MET A 32 49.87 6.66 -2.67
N VAL A 33 49.89 6.97 -1.37
CA VAL A 33 50.82 7.93 -0.77
C VAL A 33 52.29 7.54 -1.00
N PRO A 34 52.76 6.30 -0.74
CA PRO A 34 54.13 5.87 -1.04
C PRO A 34 54.50 5.90 -2.53
N VAL A 35 53.54 5.67 -3.43
CA VAL A 35 53.76 5.78 -4.89
C VAL A 35 54.07 7.22 -5.29
N ALA A 36 53.55 8.20 -4.55
CA ALA A 36 53.84 9.61 -4.74
C ALA A 36 55.09 10.11 -3.98
N HIS A 37 55.56 9.38 -2.95
CA HIS A 37 56.80 9.65 -2.21
C HIS A 37 58.08 9.41 -3.03
N GLY A 38 57.97 8.93 -4.27
CA GLY A 38 59.08 8.94 -5.23
C GLY A 38 59.50 10.36 -5.68
N ALA A 39 58.78 11.41 -5.25
CA ALA A 39 59.14 12.81 -5.42
C ALA A 39 59.44 13.44 -4.04
N ASP A 40 60.63 14.01 -3.87
CA ASP A 40 61.12 14.70 -2.65
C ASP A 40 60.13 15.77 -2.14
N THR A 41 59.17 15.38 -1.31
CA THR A 41 58.10 16.26 -0.80
C THR A 41 58.03 16.24 0.72
N ASP A 42 57.78 17.41 1.32
CA ASP A 42 57.74 17.65 2.77
C ASP A 42 56.66 16.79 3.46
N PRO A 43 56.97 16.05 4.54
CA PRO A 43 56.00 15.29 5.32
C PRO A 43 54.75 16.07 5.75
N LYS A 44 54.89 17.38 6.06
CA LYS A 44 53.76 18.24 6.46
C LYS A 44 52.79 18.52 5.32
N PHE A 45 53.27 18.48 4.07
CA PHE A 45 52.43 18.61 2.88
C PHE A 45 51.50 17.40 2.76
N TRP A 46 51.99 16.20 3.03
CA TRP A 46 51.18 14.97 3.00
C TRP A 46 50.14 14.90 4.12
N GLU A 47 50.49 15.30 5.35
CA GLU A 47 49.52 15.40 6.45
C GLU A 47 48.39 16.39 6.12
N SER A 48 48.72 17.52 5.48
CA SER A 48 47.74 18.53 5.06
C SER A 48 46.78 17.99 3.99
N ILE A 49 47.28 17.19 3.04
CA ILE A 49 46.45 16.53 2.02
C ILE A 49 45.53 15.50 2.68
N GLN A 50 46.03 14.67 3.59
CA GLN A 50 45.19 13.69 4.30
C GLN A 50 44.08 14.37 5.13
N MET A 51 44.39 15.48 5.79
CA MET A 51 43.41 16.26 6.55
C MET A 51 42.36 16.90 5.62
N ALA A 52 42.79 17.54 4.52
CA ALA A 52 41.88 18.13 3.53
C ALA A 52 40.99 17.08 2.86
N PHE A 53 41.53 15.89 2.61
CA PHE A 53 40.79 14.75 2.09
C PHE A 53 39.75 14.25 3.10
N SER A 54 40.11 14.08 4.37
CA SER A 54 39.19 13.66 5.43
C SER A 54 38.01 14.64 5.61
N PHE A 55 38.27 15.95 5.59
CA PHE A 55 37.22 16.97 5.68
C PHE A 55 36.34 17.05 4.43
N SER A 56 36.92 16.87 3.24
CA SER A 56 36.15 16.92 1.98
C SER A 56 35.23 15.71 1.77
N MET A 57 35.43 14.63 2.54
CA MET A 57 34.61 13.42 2.53
C MET A 57 33.39 13.47 3.48
N LEU A 58 33.36 14.38 4.46
CA LEU A 58 32.21 14.56 5.36
C LEU A 58 30.89 14.85 4.61
N PRO A 59 30.84 15.76 3.61
CA PRO A 59 29.64 15.99 2.80
C PRO A 59 29.13 14.72 2.09
N TRP A 60 30.02 13.81 1.70
CA TRP A 60 29.64 12.57 1.00
C TRP A 60 28.95 11.59 1.93
N THR A 61 29.42 11.41 3.17
CA THR A 61 28.73 10.57 4.18
C THR A 61 27.33 11.11 4.50
N PHE A 62 27.19 12.44 4.57
CA PHE A 62 25.88 13.08 4.73
C PHE A 62 25.00 12.91 3.48
N GLY A 63 25.58 12.98 2.29
CA GLY A 63 24.91 12.68 1.02
C GLY A 63 24.37 11.25 0.95
N PHE A 64 25.16 10.25 1.32
CA PHE A 64 24.69 8.85 1.35
C PHE A 64 23.64 8.58 2.43
N ALA A 65 23.72 9.24 3.59
CA ALA A 65 22.71 9.15 4.64
C ALA A 65 21.36 9.75 4.17
N THR A 66 21.40 10.94 3.58
CA THR A 66 20.19 11.64 3.08
C THR A 66 19.59 10.92 1.87
N MET A 67 20.41 10.46 0.93
CA MET A 67 19.97 9.73 -0.26
C MET A 67 19.39 8.35 0.10
N GLY A 68 19.98 7.63 1.05
CA GLY A 68 19.45 6.36 1.56
C GLY A 68 18.09 6.53 2.26
N GLY A 69 17.93 7.62 3.04
CA GLY A 69 16.65 7.95 3.65
C GLY A 69 15.57 8.31 2.65
N PHE A 70 15.90 9.15 1.67
CA PHE A 70 14.96 9.58 0.65
C PHE A 70 14.52 8.43 -0.26
N THR A 71 15.46 7.60 -0.72
CA THR A 71 15.16 6.42 -1.54
C THR A 71 14.34 5.39 -0.76
N GLY A 72 14.71 5.09 0.49
CA GLY A 72 13.93 4.21 1.36
C GLY A 72 12.51 4.73 1.61
N TRP A 73 12.34 6.05 1.80
CA TRP A 73 11.02 6.67 1.95
C TRP A 73 10.17 6.57 0.68
N ILE A 74 10.76 6.80 -0.51
CA ILE A 74 10.05 6.62 -1.78
C ILE A 74 9.61 5.18 -1.95
N LEU A 75 10.51 4.21 -1.74
CA LEU A 75 10.20 2.79 -1.88
C LEU A 75 9.08 2.36 -0.91
N PHE A 76 9.14 2.81 0.35
CA PHE A 76 8.09 2.54 1.32
C PHE A 76 6.73 3.13 0.91
N ARG A 77 6.71 4.36 0.39
CA ARG A 77 5.50 5.01 -0.15
C ARG A 77 4.92 4.21 -1.31
N MET A 78 5.76 3.78 -2.25
CA MET A 78 5.35 2.99 -3.41
C MET A 78 4.80 1.63 -2.98
N GLN A 79 5.49 0.91 -2.08
CA GLN A 79 5.04 -0.38 -1.57
C GLN A 79 3.72 -0.26 -0.81
N SER A 80 3.54 0.80 -0.03
CA SER A 80 2.30 1.06 0.71
C SER A 80 1.13 1.34 -0.24
N ALA A 81 1.33 2.19 -1.26
CA ALA A 81 0.33 2.48 -2.28
C ALA A 81 -0.06 1.22 -3.07
N LEU A 82 0.93 0.44 -3.53
CA LEU A 82 0.70 -0.84 -4.21
C LEU A 82 -0.05 -1.85 -3.34
N THR A 83 0.21 -1.86 -2.03
CA THR A 83 -0.49 -2.75 -1.10
C THR A 83 -1.95 -2.35 -0.92
N GLU A 84 -2.26 -1.05 -0.90
CA GLU A 84 -3.63 -0.56 -0.82
C GLU A 84 -4.39 -0.81 -2.13
N GLU A 85 -3.75 -0.58 -3.27
CA GLU A 85 -4.27 -0.87 -4.60
C GLU A 85 -4.61 -2.35 -4.77
N LYS A 86 -3.69 -3.27 -4.42
CA LYS A 86 -3.95 -4.71 -4.48
C LYS A 86 -5.12 -5.16 -3.61
N LYS A 87 -5.29 -4.54 -2.43
CA LYS A 87 -6.42 -4.83 -1.55
C LYS A 87 -7.74 -4.32 -2.13
N LEU A 88 -7.73 -3.14 -2.73
CA LEU A 88 -8.89 -2.58 -3.42
C LEU A 88 -9.25 -3.43 -4.64
N GLN A 89 -8.27 -3.80 -5.47
CA GLN A 89 -8.47 -4.66 -6.62
C GLN A 89 -9.12 -5.99 -6.22
N GLY A 90 -8.56 -6.69 -5.23
CA GLY A 90 -9.15 -7.93 -4.73
C GLY A 90 -10.56 -7.75 -4.16
N ALA A 91 -10.84 -6.61 -3.52
CA ALA A 91 -12.18 -6.28 -3.06
C ALA A 91 -13.16 -6.06 -4.22
N MET A 92 -12.73 -5.36 -5.29
CA MET A 92 -13.53 -5.11 -6.48
C MET A 92 -13.80 -6.39 -7.28
N GLU A 93 -12.80 -7.25 -7.44
CA GLU A 93 -12.94 -8.55 -8.11
C GLU A 93 -13.94 -9.45 -7.37
N LEU A 94 -13.81 -9.55 -6.03
CA LEU A 94 -14.75 -10.29 -5.20
C LEU A 94 -16.15 -9.67 -5.21
N ALA A 95 -16.26 -8.34 -5.17
CA ALA A 95 -17.53 -7.63 -5.26
C ALA A 95 -18.24 -7.90 -6.59
N GLY A 96 -17.51 -7.84 -7.71
CA GLY A 96 -18.03 -8.14 -9.04
C GLY A 96 -18.52 -9.58 -9.14
N ALA A 97 -17.69 -10.55 -8.73
CA ALA A 97 -18.06 -11.97 -8.73
C ALA A 97 -19.27 -12.24 -7.83
N ALA A 98 -19.26 -11.74 -6.59
CA ALA A 98 -20.37 -11.92 -5.65
C ALA A 98 -21.66 -11.28 -6.17
N CYS A 99 -21.60 -10.11 -6.81
CA CYS A 99 -22.77 -9.51 -7.41
C CYS A 99 -23.33 -10.34 -8.57
N HIS A 100 -22.48 -10.84 -9.47
CA HIS A 100 -22.95 -11.70 -10.56
C HIS A 100 -23.58 -13.00 -10.04
N GLU A 101 -22.93 -13.67 -9.09
CA GLU A 101 -23.39 -14.95 -8.54
C GLU A 101 -24.62 -14.80 -7.63
N LEU A 102 -24.74 -13.72 -6.85
CA LEU A 102 -25.89 -13.51 -5.95
C LEU A 102 -27.10 -12.92 -6.67
N ASN A 103 -26.90 -12.08 -7.69
CA ASN A 103 -28.01 -11.47 -8.42
C ASN A 103 -28.83 -12.52 -9.19
N GLN A 104 -28.20 -13.60 -9.67
CA GLN A 104 -28.88 -14.69 -10.36
C GLN A 104 -29.96 -15.40 -9.49
N PRO A 105 -29.63 -16.04 -8.35
CA PRO A 105 -30.62 -16.67 -7.51
C PRO A 105 -31.61 -15.67 -6.93
N MET A 106 -31.19 -14.42 -6.65
CA MET A 106 -32.12 -13.37 -6.23
C MET A 106 -33.22 -13.08 -7.27
N GLN A 107 -32.86 -12.99 -8.55
CA GLN A 107 -33.84 -12.78 -9.62
C GLN A 107 -34.81 -13.96 -9.76
N VAL A 108 -34.33 -15.20 -9.59
CA VAL A 108 -35.18 -16.39 -9.58
C VAL A 108 -36.20 -16.31 -8.44
N ILE A 109 -35.74 -16.01 -7.21
CA ILE A 109 -36.63 -15.90 -6.05
C ILE A 109 -37.61 -14.74 -6.23
N LEU A 110 -37.17 -13.59 -6.76
CA LEU A 110 -38.03 -12.44 -7.01
C LEU A 110 -39.17 -12.81 -7.97
N ASN A 111 -38.85 -13.42 -9.10
CA ASN A 111 -39.83 -13.84 -10.08
C ASN A 111 -40.84 -14.85 -9.49
N CYS A 112 -40.37 -15.83 -8.70
CA CYS A 112 -41.25 -16.76 -8.02
C CYS A 112 -42.19 -16.04 -7.04
N ALA A 113 -41.68 -15.12 -6.24
CA ALA A 113 -42.47 -14.35 -5.28
C ALA A 113 -43.50 -13.44 -5.97
N GLU A 114 -43.14 -12.81 -7.09
CA GLU A 114 -44.06 -11.99 -7.89
C GLU A 114 -45.18 -12.83 -8.51
N ILE A 115 -44.86 -14.01 -9.07
CA ILE A 115 -45.89 -14.94 -9.59
C ILE A 115 -46.82 -15.37 -8.45
N MET A 116 -46.28 -15.75 -7.29
CA MET A 116 -47.09 -16.13 -6.13
C MET A 116 -48.00 -14.98 -5.69
N SER A 117 -47.47 -13.77 -5.52
CA SER A 117 -48.26 -12.60 -5.12
C SER A 117 -49.38 -12.29 -6.13
N SER A 118 -49.11 -12.42 -7.43
CA SER A 118 -50.08 -12.18 -8.50
C SER A 118 -51.26 -13.16 -8.53
N GLN A 119 -51.07 -14.39 -8.01
CA GLN A 119 -52.08 -15.44 -7.98
C GLN A 119 -52.92 -15.42 -6.69
N LEU A 120 -52.52 -14.67 -5.68
CA LEU A 120 -53.15 -14.63 -4.36
C LEU A 120 -54.08 -13.42 -4.20
N ARG A 121 -55.20 -13.62 -3.47
CA ARG A 121 -56.15 -12.54 -3.15
C ARG A 121 -55.55 -11.62 -2.07
N GLU A 122 -55.96 -10.36 -2.03
CA GLU A 122 -55.42 -9.35 -1.10
C GLU A 122 -55.58 -9.69 0.39
N GLN A 123 -56.54 -10.55 0.74
CA GLN A 123 -56.83 -10.93 2.13
C GLN A 123 -56.14 -12.24 2.55
N ASP A 124 -55.29 -12.80 1.68
CA ASP A 124 -54.56 -14.04 1.95
C ASP A 124 -53.26 -13.74 2.70
N ASP A 125 -53.06 -14.33 3.87
CA ASP A 125 -51.83 -14.24 4.66
C ASP A 125 -50.60 -14.65 3.84
N LEU A 126 -50.76 -15.57 2.87
CA LEU A 126 -49.68 -15.99 1.97
C LEU A 126 -49.19 -14.86 1.06
N ARG A 127 -50.07 -13.91 0.70
CA ARG A 127 -49.69 -12.75 -0.11
C ARG A 127 -48.80 -11.80 0.67
N LEU A 128 -49.08 -11.61 1.97
CA LEU A 128 -48.25 -10.81 2.86
C LEU A 128 -46.80 -11.34 2.89
N TYR A 129 -46.63 -12.66 2.99
CA TYR A 129 -45.30 -13.28 2.97
C TYR A 129 -44.59 -13.13 1.62
N ALA A 130 -45.33 -13.24 0.50
CA ALA A 130 -44.77 -13.02 -0.83
C ALA A 130 -44.28 -11.58 -1.02
N ASP A 131 -45.07 -10.60 -0.58
CA ASP A 131 -44.70 -9.19 -0.66
C ASP A 131 -43.50 -8.84 0.24
N GLU A 132 -43.40 -9.45 1.42
CA GLU A 132 -42.23 -9.31 2.29
C GLU A 132 -40.96 -9.91 1.65
N MET A 133 -41.07 -11.07 0.98
CA MET A 133 -39.95 -11.65 0.23
C MET A 133 -39.47 -10.71 -0.88
N ILE A 134 -40.39 -10.14 -1.66
CA ILE A 134 -40.09 -9.15 -2.70
C ILE A 134 -39.34 -7.96 -2.08
N SER A 135 -39.85 -7.41 -0.97
CA SER A 135 -39.22 -6.29 -0.25
C SER A 135 -37.79 -6.59 0.19
N GLN A 136 -37.53 -7.77 0.76
CA GLN A 136 -36.18 -8.16 1.19
C GLN A 136 -35.24 -8.37 0.00
N ILE A 137 -35.70 -8.93 -1.12
CA ILE A 137 -34.87 -9.10 -2.32
C ILE A 137 -34.50 -7.75 -2.92
N LEU A 138 -35.45 -6.80 -2.97
CA LEU A 138 -35.18 -5.43 -3.40
C LEU A 138 -34.20 -4.70 -2.46
N ARG A 139 -34.23 -5.01 -1.15
CA ARG A 139 -33.23 -4.51 -0.20
C ARG A 139 -31.85 -5.13 -0.44
N MET A 140 -31.78 -6.42 -0.74
CA MET A 140 -30.53 -7.10 -1.10
C MET A 140 -29.92 -6.50 -2.38
N ASP A 141 -30.75 -6.20 -3.39
CA ASP A 141 -30.30 -5.53 -4.62
C ASP A 141 -29.68 -4.16 -4.34
N LYS A 142 -30.27 -3.36 -3.45
CA LYS A 142 -29.68 -2.08 -3.00
C LYS A 142 -28.30 -2.27 -2.37
N ILE A 143 -28.09 -3.34 -1.59
CA ILE A 143 -26.79 -3.64 -0.96
C ILE A 143 -25.77 -4.10 -2.00
N LEU A 144 -26.17 -4.99 -2.92
CA LEU A 144 -25.30 -5.44 -4.02
C LEU A 144 -24.87 -4.27 -4.91
N LYS A 145 -25.78 -3.36 -5.26
CA LYS A 145 -25.47 -2.13 -6.02
C LYS A 145 -24.48 -1.22 -5.31
N LYS A 146 -24.51 -1.13 -3.98
CA LYS A 146 -23.47 -0.40 -3.22
C LYS A 146 -22.13 -1.13 -3.26
N THR A 147 -22.17 -2.47 -3.21
CA THR A 147 -20.98 -3.33 -3.21
C THR A 147 -20.23 -3.24 -4.55
N THR A 148 -20.93 -3.16 -5.69
CA THR A 148 -20.29 -2.95 -7.02
C THR A 148 -19.65 -1.57 -7.17
N ARG A 149 -20.07 -0.58 -6.37
CA ARG A 149 -19.58 0.80 -6.42
C ARG A 149 -18.39 1.07 -5.50
N ILE A 150 -17.79 0.02 -4.92
CA ILE A 150 -16.58 0.16 -4.09
C ILE A 150 -15.44 0.69 -4.97
N THR A 151 -14.97 1.90 -4.68
CA THR A 151 -13.85 2.55 -5.39
C THR A 151 -12.69 2.90 -4.47
N LYS A 152 -12.86 2.78 -3.14
CA LYS A 152 -11.85 3.12 -2.13
C LYS A 152 -11.75 2.02 -1.09
N TYR A 153 -10.53 1.68 -0.67
CA TYR A 153 -10.34 0.73 0.43
C TYR A 153 -10.62 1.41 1.77
N ARG A 154 -11.82 1.17 2.33
CA ARG A 154 -12.22 1.62 3.67
C ARG A 154 -12.70 0.43 4.47
N THR A 155 -12.25 0.36 5.72
CA THR A 155 -12.57 -0.78 6.59
C THR A 155 -12.93 -0.32 7.99
N VAL A 156 -13.77 -1.11 8.65
CA VAL A 156 -14.10 -0.96 10.08
C VAL A 156 -13.56 -2.15 10.86
N LYS A 157 -13.28 -1.92 12.14
CA LYS A 157 -12.84 -2.99 13.05
C LYS A 157 -14.02 -3.92 13.32
N TYR A 158 -13.81 -5.21 13.12
CA TYR A 158 -14.79 -6.26 13.40
C TYR A 158 -14.19 -7.27 14.37
N VAL A 159 -15.04 -8.08 15.01
CA VAL A 159 -14.69 -8.98 16.13
C VAL A 159 -13.41 -9.78 15.87
N LYS A 160 -13.21 -10.26 14.63
CA LYS A 160 -11.99 -10.97 14.20
C LYS A 160 -11.36 -10.35 12.96
N GLY A 161 -11.01 -9.07 13.03
CA GLY A 161 -10.19 -8.40 12.02
C GLY A 161 -10.82 -7.13 11.49
N ARG A 162 -10.80 -6.97 10.17
CA ARG A 162 -11.36 -5.80 9.49
C ARG A 162 -12.27 -6.27 8.37
N ILE A 163 -13.42 -5.62 8.24
CA ILE A 163 -14.35 -5.81 7.12
C ILE A 163 -14.40 -4.52 6.32
N ILE A 164 -14.75 -4.64 5.04
CA ILE A 164 -14.96 -3.47 4.19
C ILE A 164 -16.20 -2.72 4.68
N ASP A 165 -16.04 -1.41 4.85
CA ASP A 165 -17.13 -0.51 5.16
C ASP A 165 -17.78 -0.10 3.82
N ILE A 166 -18.82 -0.83 3.40
CA ILE A 166 -19.45 -0.64 2.08
C ILE A 166 -19.89 0.81 1.89
N ASP A 167 -20.50 1.43 2.91
CA ASP A 167 -21.01 2.79 2.81
C ASP A 167 -19.90 3.82 2.62
N LYS A 168 -18.76 3.67 3.32
CA LYS A 168 -17.60 4.59 3.16
C LYS A 168 -16.71 4.25 1.96
N ALA A 169 -16.77 3.02 1.48
CA ALA A 169 -15.97 2.53 0.36
C ALA A 169 -16.64 2.79 -0.99
N SER A 170 -17.98 2.93 -1.00
CA SER A 170 -18.75 3.26 -2.20
C SER A 170 -18.79 4.76 -2.46
N ASP A 171 -18.58 5.19 -3.71
CA ASP A 171 -18.90 6.57 -4.09
C ASP A 171 -20.42 6.72 -4.26
N SER A 172 -21.01 7.57 -3.43
CA SER A 172 -22.43 7.92 -3.49
C SER A 172 -22.80 8.79 -4.70
N ASP A 173 -21.82 9.36 -5.41
CA ASP A 173 -22.01 10.36 -6.46
C ASP A 173 -21.90 9.84 -7.90
N LEU A 174 -21.56 8.56 -8.10
CA LEU A 174 -21.62 7.92 -9.42
C LEU A 174 -23.06 7.44 -9.69
N MET A 175 -23.92 8.37 -10.11
CA MET A 175 -25.11 8.06 -10.89
C MET A 175 -24.66 7.67 -12.30
N ILE A 176 -24.45 6.37 -12.53
CA ILE A 176 -24.57 5.76 -13.85
C ILE A 176 -25.95 5.12 -13.92
#